data_AF-A0A4Q0SWU3-F1
#
_entry.id   AF-A0A4Q0SWU3-F1
#
_cell.length_a   1.000
_cell.length_b   1.000
_cell.length_c   1.000
_cell.angle_alpha   90.00
_cell.angle_beta   90.00
_cell.angle_gamma   90.00
#
_symmetry.space_group_name_H-M   'P 1'
#
loop_
_entity.id
_entity.type
_entity.pdbx_description
1 polymer ?
#
loop_
_entity_poly.entity_id
_entity_poly.type
_entity_poly.pdbx_seq_one_letter_code
_entity_poly.pdbx_strand_id
1 'polypeptide(L)'
;MAIGTLTALSLALTAGIVLISSRPTLNRYVRIDDAGRAQAIQYSDLNYSPREGEIRTYLTDWINYRHTLNRETIAKKYPMNYYFLSGPLASQLINDDNNNHLTTQVIGGQLEPSEVQVNNVTITSMTQERISNAVVSRGTALVTFDRIYSSQHSQQPRTEHWISSITYYVNPAQVSDHAKTNPQYETINPLGVTITEFHENRVSVDQTPQGSTYRAQEKP
;
A
#
# COMPACT_ATOMS: atom_id res chain seq x y z
N MET A 1 -8.92 -48.24 38.40
CA MET A 1 -8.61 -48.18 36.95
C MET A 1 -9.43 -47.12 36.20
N ALA A 2 -10.69 -46.85 36.58
CA ALA A 2 -11.54 -45.86 35.87
C ALA A 2 -11.04 -44.41 35.89
N ILE A 3 -10.34 -43.97 36.94
CA ILE A 3 -9.86 -42.59 37.05
C ILE A 3 -8.73 -42.32 36.04
N GLY A 4 -7.76 -43.23 35.92
CA GLY A 4 -6.63 -43.08 34.99
C GLY A 4 -7.06 -43.08 33.52
N THR A 5 -8.08 -43.87 33.17
CA THR A 5 -8.65 -43.87 31.81
C THR A 5 -9.34 -42.56 31.48
N LEU A 6 -10.04 -41.95 32.45
CA LEU A 6 -10.68 -40.64 32.28
C LEU A 6 -9.65 -39.51 32.15
N THR A 7 -8.54 -39.57 32.89
CA THR A 7 -7.48 -38.55 32.80
C THR A 7 -6.77 -38.61 31.45
N ALA A 8 -6.46 -39.82 30.97
CA ALA A 8 -5.83 -40.02 29.67
C ALA A 8 -6.73 -39.56 28.52
N LEU A 9 -8.03 -39.84 28.58
CA LEU A 9 -9.01 -39.40 27.58
C LEU A 9 -9.15 -37.87 27.57
N SER A 10 -9.20 -37.24 28.74
CA SER A 10 -9.25 -35.77 28.86
C SER A 10 -8.03 -35.11 28.22
N LEU A 11 -6.82 -35.58 28.55
CA LEU A 11 -5.57 -35.07 27.99
C LEU A 11 -5.51 -35.25 26.46
N ALA A 12 -5.96 -36.39 25.94
CA ALA A 12 -6.02 -36.64 24.50
C ALA A 12 -6.99 -35.68 23.80
N LEU A 13 -8.14 -35.40 24.39
CA LEU A 13 -9.12 -34.45 23.85
C LEU A 13 -8.60 -33.01 23.89
N THR A 14 -7.96 -32.58 25.00
CA THR A 14 -7.35 -31.25 25.09
C THR A 14 -6.23 -31.07 24.07
N ALA A 15 -5.36 -32.08 23.92
CA ALA A 15 -4.31 -32.06 22.90
C ALA A 15 -4.90 -31.97 21.48
N GLY A 16 -5.97 -32.72 21.21
CA GLY A 16 -6.70 -32.67 19.93
C GLY A 16 -7.27 -31.27 19.63
N ILE A 17 -7.90 -30.63 20.61
CA ILE A 17 -8.46 -29.27 20.45
C ILE A 17 -7.35 -28.25 20.23
N VAL A 18 -6.23 -28.32 20.97
CA VAL A 18 -5.07 -27.42 20.77
C VAL A 18 -4.47 -27.61 19.37
N LEU A 19 -4.39 -28.86 18.88
CA LEU A 19 -3.87 -29.16 17.55
C LEU A 19 -4.78 -28.64 16.42
N ILE A 20 -6.10 -28.70 16.60
CA ILE A 20 -7.07 -28.19 15.62
C ILE A 20 -7.15 -26.66 15.69
N SER A 21 -7.11 -26.07 16.89
CA SER A 21 -7.19 -24.63 17.09
C SER A 21 -5.91 -23.89 16.70
N SER A 22 -4.76 -24.56 16.66
CA SER A 22 -3.50 -24.00 16.15
C SER A 22 -3.42 -24.01 14.62
N ARG A 23 -4.43 -24.56 13.93
CA ARG A 23 -4.50 -24.42 12.47
C ARG A 23 -4.74 -22.94 12.13
N PRO A 24 -3.96 -22.37 11.19
CA PRO A 24 -4.13 -20.98 10.80
C PRO A 24 -5.55 -20.75 10.26
N THR A 25 -6.18 -19.66 10.67
CA THR A 25 -7.46 -19.22 10.11
C THR A 25 -7.28 -18.97 8.62
N LEU A 26 -8.12 -19.62 7.80
CA LEU A 26 -8.12 -19.41 6.35
C LEU A 26 -8.79 -18.06 6.07
N ASN A 27 -7.99 -17.00 5.91
CA ASN A 27 -8.50 -15.71 5.44
C ASN A 27 -8.99 -15.86 4.00
N ARG A 28 -10.30 -15.63 3.80
CA ARG A 28 -10.98 -15.78 2.52
C ARG A 28 -11.29 -14.40 1.95
N TYR A 29 -10.69 -14.10 0.81
CA TYR A 29 -10.90 -12.82 0.14
C TYR A 29 -11.88 -13.02 -0.99
N VAL A 30 -12.86 -12.12 -1.09
CA VAL A 30 -13.89 -12.20 -2.12
C VAL A 30 -13.52 -11.20 -3.21
N ARG A 31 -13.35 -11.70 -4.44
CA ARG A 31 -13.26 -10.85 -5.64
C ARG A 31 -14.64 -10.61 -6.20
N ILE A 32 -14.84 -9.47 -6.85
CA ILE A 32 -15.99 -9.23 -7.73
C ILE A 32 -15.43 -9.29 -9.14
N ASP A 33 -15.93 -10.21 -9.97
CA ASP A 33 -15.53 -10.28 -11.38
C ASP A 33 -16.12 -9.10 -12.20
N ASP A 34 -15.67 -8.94 -13.45
CA ASP A 34 -16.13 -7.87 -14.35
C ASP A 34 -17.64 -7.95 -14.66
N ALA A 35 -18.32 -9.03 -14.23
CA ALA A 35 -19.76 -9.27 -14.35
C ALA A 35 -20.50 -9.16 -12.99
N GLY A 36 -19.84 -8.71 -11.91
CA GLY A 36 -20.45 -8.45 -10.60
C GLY A 36 -20.59 -9.67 -9.68
N ARG A 37 -19.99 -10.83 -9.99
CA ARG A 37 -20.09 -12.04 -9.15
C ARG A 37 -18.97 -12.12 -8.13
N ALA A 38 -19.38 -12.35 -6.88
CA ALA A 38 -18.48 -12.59 -5.74
C ALA A 38 -17.84 -13.99 -5.82
N GLN A 39 -16.53 -14.07 -6.09
CA GLN A 39 -15.76 -15.31 -6.03
C GLN A 39 -14.83 -15.32 -4.81
N ALA A 40 -14.99 -16.30 -3.93
CA ALA A 40 -14.08 -16.52 -2.82
C ALA A 40 -12.76 -17.10 -3.34
N ILE A 41 -11.68 -16.31 -3.27
CA ILE A 41 -10.33 -16.76 -3.57
C ILE A 41 -9.57 -16.93 -2.26
N GLN A 42 -9.01 -18.11 -2.11
CA GLN A 42 -8.10 -18.46 -1.03
C GLN A 42 -6.67 -18.25 -1.55
N TYR A 43 -5.94 -17.27 -1.00
CA TYR A 43 -4.59 -16.91 -1.49
C TYR A 43 -3.59 -18.07 -1.36
N SER A 44 -3.83 -19.05 -0.49
CA SER A 44 -2.93 -20.18 -0.25
C SER A 44 -2.95 -21.27 -1.33
N ASP A 45 -4.01 -21.36 -2.16
CA ASP A 45 -4.25 -22.58 -2.97
C ASP A 45 -4.48 -22.35 -4.47
N LEU A 46 -4.37 -21.11 -4.96
CA LEU A 46 -4.38 -20.82 -6.40
C LEU A 46 -3.09 -20.11 -6.80
N ASN A 47 -2.55 -20.51 -7.95
CA ASN A 47 -1.49 -19.79 -8.67
C ASN A 47 -1.96 -18.35 -9.01
N TYR A 48 -1.95 -17.46 -8.01
CA TYR A 48 -2.39 -16.09 -8.18
C TYR A 48 -1.29 -15.29 -8.87
N SER A 49 -1.61 -14.84 -10.08
CA SER A 49 -0.88 -13.82 -10.81
C SER A 49 -1.61 -12.49 -10.61
N PRO A 50 -1.03 -11.50 -9.93
CA PRO A 50 -1.57 -10.15 -9.87
C PRO A 50 -1.89 -9.62 -11.26
N ARG A 51 -3.06 -9.02 -11.44
CA ARG A 51 -3.39 -8.33 -12.69
C ARG A 51 -2.74 -6.94 -12.68
N GLU A 52 -2.34 -6.45 -13.84
CA GLU A 52 -1.79 -5.09 -13.94
C GLU A 52 -2.73 -4.04 -13.36
N GLY A 53 -4.04 -4.18 -13.55
CA GLY A 53 -5.04 -3.25 -13.01
C GLY A 53 -5.02 -3.18 -11.48
N GLU A 54 -4.79 -4.30 -10.79
CA GLU A 54 -4.70 -4.32 -9.34
C GLU A 54 -3.41 -3.61 -8.88
N ILE A 55 -2.28 -3.87 -9.55
CA ILE A 55 -1.00 -3.22 -9.24
C ILE A 55 -1.09 -1.70 -9.44
N ARG A 56 -1.76 -1.23 -10.51
CA ARG A 56 -1.95 0.20 -10.78
C ARG A 56 -2.68 0.90 -9.63
N THR A 57 -3.70 0.26 -9.07
CA THR A 57 -4.43 0.80 -7.91
C THR A 57 -3.49 0.96 -6.71
N TYR A 58 -2.71 -0.05 -6.36
CA TYR A 58 -1.81 0.03 -5.20
C TYR A 58 -0.65 1.01 -5.39
N LEU A 59 -0.12 1.15 -6.61
CA LEU A 59 0.87 2.19 -6.91
C LEU A 59 0.26 3.60 -6.84
N THR A 60 -1.00 3.75 -7.23
CA THR A 60 -1.78 4.99 -7.06
C THR A 60 -1.94 5.33 -5.59
N ASP A 61 -2.33 4.35 -4.76
CA ASP A 61 -2.47 4.51 -3.32
C ASP A 61 -1.15 4.91 -2.66
N TRP A 62 -0.05 4.25 -3.03
CA TRP A 62 1.29 4.61 -2.53
C TRP A 62 1.66 6.06 -2.86
N ILE A 63 1.48 6.49 -4.11
CA ILE A 63 1.71 7.89 -4.54
C ILE A 63 0.88 8.87 -3.71
N ASN A 64 -0.40 8.56 -3.48
CA ASN A 64 -1.27 9.38 -2.66
C ASN A 64 -0.78 9.45 -1.20
N TYR A 65 -0.42 8.32 -0.59
CA TYR A 65 0.10 8.31 0.78
C TYR A 65 1.43 9.04 0.92
N ARG A 66 2.33 8.91 -0.06
CA ARG A 66 3.69 9.46 -0.01
C ARG A 66 3.74 10.97 -0.27
N HIS A 67 2.83 11.51 -1.07
CA HIS A 67 2.92 12.89 -1.56
C HIS A 67 1.78 13.81 -1.14
N THR A 68 0.68 13.28 -0.61
CA THR A 68 -0.38 14.14 -0.06
C THR A 68 0.07 14.68 1.28
N LEU A 69 0.20 16.00 1.37
CA LEU A 69 0.53 16.69 2.61
C LEU A 69 -0.71 17.45 3.06
N ASN A 70 -1.32 16.97 4.15
CA ASN A 70 -2.50 17.59 4.73
C ASN A 70 -2.31 17.66 6.24
N ARG A 71 -2.45 18.86 6.82
CA ARG A 71 -2.14 19.13 8.22
C ARG A 71 -2.93 18.25 9.20
N GLU A 72 -4.17 17.91 8.85
CA GLU A 72 -5.09 17.16 9.71
C GLU A 72 -4.84 15.65 9.62
N THR A 73 -4.39 15.16 8.47
CA THR A 73 -4.32 13.72 8.19
C THR A 73 -2.91 13.17 8.05
N ILE A 74 -1.89 14.02 7.96
CA ILE A 74 -0.51 13.58 7.72
C ILE A 74 -0.03 12.58 8.76
N ALA A 75 -0.27 12.83 10.06
CA ALA A 75 0.17 11.94 11.13
C ALA A 75 -0.41 10.52 11.03
N LYS A 76 -1.57 10.35 10.37
CA LYS A 76 -2.24 9.06 10.20
C LYS A 76 -1.99 8.44 8.83
N LYS A 77 -2.13 9.22 7.75
CA LYS A 77 -2.08 8.73 6.36
C LYS A 77 -0.66 8.60 5.84
N TYR A 78 0.23 9.54 6.15
CA TYR A 78 1.58 9.52 5.60
C TYR A 78 2.36 8.26 6.00
N PRO A 79 2.35 7.80 7.27
CA PRO A 79 3.02 6.54 7.63
C PRO A 79 2.53 5.31 6.86
N MET A 80 1.35 5.37 6.23
CA MET A 80 0.84 4.24 5.45
C MET A 80 1.68 3.98 4.19
N ASN A 81 2.42 4.98 3.70
CA ASN A 81 3.30 4.79 2.54
C ASN A 81 4.36 3.70 2.77
N TYR A 82 4.83 3.54 4.02
CA TYR A 82 5.88 2.58 4.38
C TYR A 82 5.44 1.12 4.23
N TYR A 83 4.13 0.83 4.19
CA TYR A 83 3.60 -0.52 3.93
C TYR A 83 3.83 -1.02 2.51
N PHE A 84 4.23 -0.14 1.61
CA PHE A 84 4.51 -0.46 0.21
C PHE A 84 6.00 -0.52 -0.07
N LEU A 85 6.88 -0.35 0.92
CA LEU A 85 8.32 -0.25 0.69
C LEU A 85 9.06 -1.48 1.21
N SER A 86 10.19 -1.81 0.58
CA SER A 86 11.12 -2.79 1.13
C SER A 86 11.69 -2.33 2.47
N GLY A 87 12.04 -3.26 3.36
CA GLY A 87 12.56 -2.94 4.70
C GLY A 87 13.72 -1.93 4.71
N PRO A 88 14.75 -2.09 3.85
CA PRO A 88 15.84 -1.12 3.73
C PRO A 88 15.36 0.28 3.29
N LEU A 89 14.54 0.34 2.24
CA LEU A 89 14.02 1.60 1.69
C LEU A 89 13.11 2.32 2.68
N ALA A 90 12.22 1.59 3.36
CA ALA A 90 11.36 2.11 4.41
C ALA A 90 12.19 2.71 5.55
N SER A 91 13.21 1.98 6.01
CA SER A 91 14.07 2.43 7.11
C SER A 91 14.84 3.71 6.74
N GLN A 92 15.35 3.79 5.50
CA GLN A 92 16.00 4.99 4.99
C GLN A 92 15.04 6.19 5.00
N LEU A 93 13.86 6.06 4.37
CA LEU A 93 12.90 7.16 4.29
C LEU A 93 12.36 7.58 5.66
N ILE A 94 12.10 6.63 6.57
CA ILE A 94 11.70 6.94 7.94
C ILE A 94 12.75 7.81 8.63
N ASN A 95 14.03 7.46 8.49
CA ASN A 95 15.12 8.22 9.09
C ASN A 95 15.22 9.62 8.47
N ASP A 96 15.13 9.72 7.13
CA ASP A 96 15.17 11.00 6.42
C ASP A 96 14.00 11.91 6.83
N ASP A 97 12.78 11.36 6.89
CA ASP A 97 11.57 12.11 7.26
C ASP A 97 11.60 12.54 8.74
N ASN A 98 12.15 11.71 9.62
CA ASN A 98 12.33 12.04 11.04
C ASN A 98 13.40 13.12 11.23
N ASN A 99 14.53 13.01 10.53
CA ASN A 99 15.62 14.01 10.56
C ASN A 99 15.15 15.36 10.02
N ASN A 100 14.30 15.34 8.99
CA ASN A 100 13.68 16.53 8.43
C ASN A 100 12.44 16.98 9.23
N HIS A 101 12.04 16.28 10.29
CA HIS A 101 10.84 16.58 11.07
C HIS A 101 9.57 16.78 10.21
N LEU A 102 9.43 16.06 9.10
CA LEU A 102 8.44 16.32 8.05
C LEU A 102 7.01 16.50 8.59
N THR A 103 6.54 15.52 9.38
CA THR A 103 5.19 15.54 9.97
C THR A 103 4.98 16.78 10.84
N THR A 104 5.97 17.12 11.66
CA THR A 104 5.93 18.31 12.53
C THR A 104 5.91 19.59 11.72
N GLN A 105 6.71 19.68 10.64
CA GLN A 105 6.75 20.86 9.77
C GLN A 105 5.40 21.09 9.08
N VAL A 106 4.73 20.04 8.61
CA VAL A 106 3.41 20.16 7.98
C VAL A 106 2.35 20.56 9.00
N ILE A 107 2.32 19.93 10.18
CA ILE A 107 1.37 20.28 11.26
C ILE A 107 1.59 21.72 11.72
N GLY A 108 2.85 22.12 11.92
CA GLY A 108 3.24 23.48 12.31
C GLY A 108 3.08 24.52 11.19
N GLY A 109 2.70 24.10 9.98
CA GLY A 109 2.47 24.97 8.83
C GLY A 109 3.73 25.57 8.22
N GLN A 110 4.90 25.02 8.55
CA GLN A 110 6.20 25.37 7.95
C GLN A 110 6.32 24.80 6.53
N LEU A 111 5.69 23.65 6.28
CA LEU A 111 5.58 23.07 4.94
C LEU A 111 4.16 23.26 4.39
N GLU A 112 4.07 23.70 3.14
CA GLU A 112 2.79 23.96 2.47
C GLU A 112 2.03 22.63 2.23
N PRO A 113 0.73 22.57 2.55
CA PRO A 113 -0.12 21.44 2.18
C PRO A 113 -0.18 21.27 0.66
N SER A 114 -0.24 20.02 0.22
CA SER A 114 -0.35 19.64 -1.19
C SER A 114 -1.32 18.48 -1.37
N GLU A 115 -2.15 18.58 -2.39
CA GLU A 115 -2.98 17.49 -2.88
C GLU A 115 -2.28 16.77 -4.03
N VAL A 116 -2.66 15.53 -4.28
CA VAL A 116 -2.07 14.69 -5.33
C VAL A 116 -3.16 14.23 -6.27
N GLN A 117 -2.90 14.37 -7.57
CA GLN A 117 -3.73 13.79 -8.62
C GLN A 117 -2.88 12.85 -9.46
N VAL A 118 -3.19 11.55 -9.42
CA VAL A 118 -2.50 10.56 -10.26
C VAL A 118 -3.11 10.57 -11.65
N ASN A 119 -2.30 10.91 -12.66
CA ASN A 119 -2.75 11.05 -14.04
C ASN A 119 -2.75 9.70 -14.77
N ASN A 120 -1.70 8.91 -14.57
CA ASN A 120 -1.56 7.61 -15.21
C ASN A 120 -0.55 6.72 -14.47
N VAL A 121 -0.79 5.41 -14.50
CA VAL A 121 0.16 4.38 -14.07
C VAL A 121 0.36 3.39 -15.22
N THR A 122 1.58 3.35 -15.75
CA THR A 122 1.97 2.44 -16.84
C THR A 122 2.90 1.37 -16.31
N ILE A 123 2.51 0.11 -16.41
CA ILE A 123 3.42 -1.01 -16.11
C ILE A 123 4.34 -1.19 -17.32
N THR A 124 5.65 -1.03 -17.12
CA THR A 124 6.66 -1.08 -18.19
C THR A 124 7.27 -2.46 -18.36
N SER A 125 7.32 -3.25 -17.28
CA SER A 125 7.71 -4.66 -17.35
C SER A 125 7.05 -5.45 -16.23
N MET A 126 6.75 -6.72 -16.50
CA MET A 126 6.29 -7.67 -15.48
C MET A 126 6.80 -9.08 -15.80
N THR A 127 7.46 -9.68 -14.84
CA THR A 127 8.02 -11.03 -14.92
C THR A 127 7.64 -11.82 -13.68
N GLN A 128 7.22 -13.07 -13.87
CA GLN A 128 6.93 -13.97 -12.76
C GLN A 128 8.11 -14.88 -12.50
N GLU A 129 8.46 -15.00 -11.23
CA GLU A 129 9.49 -15.90 -10.75
C GLU A 129 8.93 -16.70 -9.58
N ARG A 130 9.21 -18.01 -9.54
CA ARG A 130 8.95 -18.82 -8.36
C ARG A 130 10.17 -18.75 -7.46
N ILE A 131 10.01 -18.12 -6.29
CA ILE A 131 11.03 -18.13 -5.24
C ILE A 131 10.56 -19.12 -4.18
N SER A 132 11.27 -20.23 -4.07
CA SER A 132 10.92 -21.38 -3.22
C SER A 132 9.51 -21.93 -3.53
N ASN A 133 8.50 -21.56 -2.73
CA ASN A 133 7.13 -22.05 -2.84
C ASN A 133 6.10 -20.92 -3.07
N ALA A 134 6.56 -19.69 -3.35
CA ALA A 134 5.72 -18.53 -3.62
C ALA A 134 5.93 -18.02 -5.05
N VAL A 135 4.84 -17.66 -5.73
CA VAL A 135 4.89 -16.96 -7.01
C VAL A 135 5.08 -15.48 -6.71
N VAL A 136 6.22 -14.93 -7.13
CA VAL A 136 6.56 -13.52 -6.97
C VAL A 136 6.52 -12.86 -8.35
N SER A 137 5.77 -11.76 -8.46
CA SER A 137 5.74 -10.96 -9.71
C SER A 137 6.62 -9.75 -9.52
N ARG A 138 7.69 -9.63 -10.30
CA ARG A 138 8.58 -8.47 -10.34
C ARG A 138 8.23 -7.59 -11.52
N GLY A 139 8.34 -6.28 -11.36
CA GLY A 139 8.02 -5.36 -12.44
C GLY A 139 8.59 -3.97 -12.25
N THR A 140 8.44 -3.19 -13.31
CA THR A 140 8.73 -1.76 -13.32
C THR A 140 7.47 -1.00 -13.74
N ALA A 141 7.29 0.21 -13.22
CA ALA A 141 6.17 1.06 -13.57
C ALA A 141 6.61 2.53 -13.68
N LEU A 142 5.92 3.27 -14.53
CA LEU A 142 6.00 4.71 -14.64
C LEU A 142 4.68 5.32 -14.15
N VAL A 143 4.75 6.18 -13.14
CA VAL A 143 3.60 6.92 -12.61
C VAL A 143 3.75 8.38 -12.92
N THR A 144 2.75 8.98 -13.57
CA THR A 144 2.68 10.42 -13.79
C THR A 144 1.63 11.00 -12.85
N PHE A 145 1.97 12.02 -12.09
CA PHE A 145 1.06 12.63 -11.11
C PHE A 145 1.36 14.11 -10.92
N ASP A 146 0.35 14.84 -10.47
CA ASP A 146 0.44 16.26 -10.19
C ASP A 146 0.39 16.50 -8.68
N ARG A 147 1.25 17.39 -8.18
CA ARG A 147 1.15 17.94 -6.84
C ARG A 147 0.54 19.33 -6.93
N ILE A 148 -0.62 19.50 -6.31
CA ILE A 148 -1.43 20.71 -6.41
C ILE A 148 -1.31 21.48 -5.09
N TYR A 149 -0.78 22.70 -5.18
CA TYR A 149 -0.70 23.67 -4.10
C TYR A 149 -1.84 24.68 -4.27
N SER A 150 -2.93 24.48 -3.52
CA SER A 150 -4.15 25.29 -3.64
C SER A 150 -3.98 26.70 -3.07
N SER A 151 -4.64 27.69 -3.68
CA SER A 151 -4.69 29.07 -3.19
C SER A 151 -5.37 29.24 -1.84
N GLN A 152 -6.10 28.23 -1.38
CA GLN A 152 -6.72 28.23 -0.05
C GLN A 152 -5.71 27.97 1.07
N HIS A 153 -4.62 27.27 0.76
CA HIS A 153 -3.71 26.70 1.78
C HIS A 153 -2.22 26.93 1.50
N SER A 154 -1.85 27.44 0.31
CA SER A 154 -0.48 27.77 -0.11
C SER A 154 -0.34 29.26 -0.43
N GLN A 155 0.82 29.81 -0.11
CA GLN A 155 1.17 31.20 -0.44
C GLN A 155 1.64 31.34 -1.88
N GLN A 156 2.02 30.23 -2.52
CA GLN A 156 2.50 30.18 -3.91
C GLN A 156 1.72 29.10 -4.68
N PRO A 157 0.47 29.41 -5.08
CA PRO A 157 -0.40 28.45 -5.72
C PRO A 157 0.17 28.00 -7.06
N ARG A 158 0.33 26.69 -7.22
CA ARG A 158 0.98 26.08 -8.38
C ARG A 158 0.58 24.62 -8.51
N THR A 159 0.71 24.10 -9.71
CA THR A 159 0.66 22.67 -9.99
C THR A 159 2.03 22.23 -10.44
N GLU A 160 2.60 21.25 -9.75
CA GLU A 160 3.86 20.65 -10.15
C GLU A 160 3.57 19.30 -10.81
N HIS A 161 4.12 19.08 -12.01
CA HIS A 161 3.96 17.84 -12.75
C HIS A 161 5.15 16.91 -12.48
N TRP A 162 4.89 15.68 -12.06
CA TRP A 162 5.90 14.73 -11.62
C TRP A 162 5.80 13.40 -12.37
N ILE A 163 6.94 12.74 -12.53
CA ILE A 163 7.05 11.38 -13.01
C ILE A 163 7.85 10.58 -11.98
N SER A 164 7.32 9.43 -11.55
CA SER A 164 7.99 8.45 -10.71
C SER A 164 8.23 7.15 -11.49
N SER A 165 9.49 6.74 -11.58
CA SER A 165 9.89 5.43 -12.09
C SER A 165 10.06 4.49 -10.91
N ILE A 166 9.31 3.40 -10.86
CA ILE A 166 9.17 2.51 -9.70
C ILE A 166 9.60 1.10 -10.07
N THR A 167 10.46 0.48 -9.26
CA THR A 167 10.76 -0.95 -9.29
C THR A 167 10.06 -1.63 -8.12
N TYR A 168 9.28 -2.68 -8.41
CA TYR A 168 8.48 -3.36 -7.40
C TYR A 168 8.47 -4.88 -7.57
N TYR A 169 8.09 -5.57 -6.51
CA TYR A 169 7.64 -6.95 -6.56
C TYR A 169 6.31 -7.11 -5.83
N VAL A 170 5.61 -8.21 -6.12
CA VAL A 170 4.36 -8.59 -5.46
C VAL A 170 4.54 -9.97 -4.89
N ASN A 171 4.38 -10.09 -3.57
CA ASN A 171 4.48 -11.36 -2.86
C ASN A 171 3.29 -11.51 -1.89
N PRO A 172 2.19 -12.17 -2.30
CA PRO A 172 1.03 -12.37 -1.45
C PRO A 172 1.33 -13.18 -0.18
N ALA A 173 2.33 -14.08 -0.22
CA ALA A 173 2.66 -14.92 0.93
C ALA A 173 3.20 -14.10 2.12
N GLN A 174 3.86 -12.96 1.86
CA GLN A 174 4.39 -12.11 2.94
C GLN A 174 3.29 -11.39 3.72
N VAL A 175 2.12 -11.17 3.11
CA VAL A 175 1.02 -10.40 3.69
C VAL A 175 0.58 -11.00 5.02
N SER A 176 0.32 -12.30 5.04
CA SER A 176 -0.09 -13.02 6.25
C SER A 176 0.98 -13.02 7.34
N ASP A 177 2.26 -13.00 6.97
CA ASP A 177 3.35 -12.93 7.95
C ASP A 177 3.46 -11.54 8.58
N HIS A 178 3.37 -10.48 7.76
CA HIS A 178 3.37 -9.10 8.25
C HIS A 178 2.11 -8.77 9.06
N ALA A 179 0.96 -9.34 8.72
CA ALA A 179 -0.29 -9.11 9.44
C ALA A 179 -0.28 -9.62 10.88
N LYS A 180 0.55 -10.64 11.20
CA LYS A 180 0.71 -11.15 12.57
C LYS A 180 1.22 -10.08 13.54
N THR A 181 2.13 -9.22 13.08
CA THR A 181 2.69 -8.14 13.90
C THR A 181 1.98 -6.81 13.66
N ASN A 182 1.35 -6.64 12.49
CA ASN A 182 0.76 -5.40 12.06
C ASN A 182 -0.57 -5.66 11.32
N PRO A 183 -1.68 -5.85 12.05
CA PRO A 183 -2.95 -6.32 11.46
C PRO A 183 -3.50 -5.43 10.33
N GLN A 184 -3.19 -4.15 10.34
CA GLN A 184 -3.58 -3.20 9.28
C GLN A 184 -2.84 -3.41 7.95
N TYR A 185 -1.77 -4.21 7.91
CA TYR A 185 -1.04 -4.54 6.69
C TYR A 185 -1.94 -5.19 5.64
N GLU A 186 -2.78 -6.15 6.06
CA GLU A 186 -3.74 -6.83 5.17
C GLU A 186 -4.77 -5.87 4.57
N THR A 187 -5.15 -4.83 5.31
CA THR A 187 -6.12 -3.85 4.83
C THR A 187 -5.50 -2.83 3.87
N ILE A 188 -4.25 -2.43 4.14
CA ILE A 188 -3.56 -1.38 3.36
C ILE A 188 -2.91 -1.96 2.11
N ASN A 189 -2.28 -3.13 2.22
CA ASN A 189 -1.53 -3.78 1.14
C ASN A 189 -1.81 -5.29 1.09
N PRO A 190 -3.03 -5.70 0.73
CA PRO A 190 -3.43 -7.12 0.68
C PRO A 190 -2.70 -7.93 -0.39
N LEU A 191 -2.06 -7.28 -1.37
CA LEU A 191 -1.29 -7.98 -2.39
C LEU A 191 0.18 -8.17 -2.01
N GLY A 192 0.65 -7.44 -1.01
CA GLY A 192 2.07 -7.39 -0.69
C GLY A 192 2.87 -6.79 -1.84
N VAL A 193 2.40 -5.69 -2.42
CA VAL A 193 3.19 -4.87 -3.34
C VAL A 193 4.33 -4.24 -2.55
N THR A 194 5.56 -4.44 -2.99
CA THR A 194 6.75 -3.92 -2.33
C THR A 194 7.64 -3.23 -3.35
N ILE A 195 7.77 -1.93 -3.18
CA ILE A 195 8.66 -1.03 -3.92
C ILE A 195 10.06 -1.19 -3.33
N THR A 196 11.00 -1.58 -4.18
CA THR A 196 12.41 -1.73 -3.80
C THR A 196 13.21 -0.49 -4.14
N GLU A 197 12.76 0.28 -5.13
CA GLU A 197 13.43 1.46 -5.63
C GLU A 197 12.43 2.36 -6.35
N PHE A 198 12.60 3.67 -6.23
CA PHE A 198 11.90 4.63 -7.07
C PHE A 198 12.75 5.86 -7.34
N HIS A 199 12.51 6.50 -8.48
CA HIS A 199 13.15 7.75 -8.87
C HIS A 199 12.11 8.75 -9.33
N GLU A 200 12.13 9.95 -8.77
CA GLU A 200 11.17 11.00 -9.05
C GLU A 200 11.82 12.18 -9.74
N ASN A 201 11.17 12.65 -10.81
CA ASN A 201 11.59 13.83 -11.54
C ASN A 201 10.40 14.78 -11.70
N ARG A 202 10.62 16.07 -11.40
CA ARG A 202 9.67 17.13 -11.72
C ARG A 202 9.83 17.53 -13.17
N VAL A 203 8.76 17.40 -13.94
CA VAL A 203 8.72 17.67 -15.38
C VAL A 203 8.50 19.15 -15.66
N SER A 204 7.50 19.74 -15.01
CA SER A 204 7.12 21.15 -15.21
C SER A 204 6.38 21.70 -13.98
N VAL A 205 6.19 23.03 -13.97
CA VAL A 205 5.43 23.74 -12.95
C VAL A 205 4.54 24.76 -13.63
N ASP A 206 3.25 24.65 -13.40
CA ASP A 206 2.24 25.60 -13.85
C ASP A 206 1.87 26.52 -12.69
N GLN A 207 2.02 27.84 -12.88
CA GLN A 207 1.56 28.80 -11.89
C GLN A 207 0.04 28.92 -11.97
N THR A 208 -0.66 28.75 -10.86
CA THR A 208 -2.11 28.97 -10.83
C THR A 208 -2.36 30.48 -10.86
N PRO A 209 -3.08 31.03 -11.86
CA PRO A 209 -3.37 32.46 -11.90
C PRO A 209 -4.05 32.91 -10.60
N GLN A 210 -3.62 34.04 -10.03
CA GLN A 210 -4.31 34.64 -8.88
C GLN A 210 -5.80 34.86 -9.25
N GLY A 211 -6.68 34.01 -8.71
CA GLY A 211 -8.13 34.10 -8.90
C GLY A 211 -8.83 32.92 -9.59
N SER A 212 -8.14 31.87 -10.04
CA SER A 212 -8.81 30.67 -10.58
C SER A 212 -9.11 29.67 -9.47
N THR A 213 -10.38 29.59 -9.04
CA THR A 213 -10.87 28.50 -8.21
C THR A 213 -10.85 27.20 -9.00
N TYR A 214 -10.05 26.23 -8.58
CA TYR A 214 -10.13 24.87 -9.13
C TYR A 214 -11.51 24.31 -8.79
N ARG A 215 -12.38 24.19 -9.80
CA ARG A 215 -13.67 23.51 -9.66
C ARG A 215 -13.42 22.06 -10.03
N ALA A 216 -13.41 21.18 -9.03
CA ALA A 216 -13.39 19.75 -9.26
C ALA A 216 -14.52 19.41 -10.24
N GLN A 217 -14.17 18.87 -11.40
CA GLN A 217 -15.17 18.43 -12.37
C GLN A 217 -15.89 17.22 -11.77
N GLU A 218 -17.12 17.43 -11.30
CA GLU A 218 -18.08 16.35 -11.11
C GLU A 218 -18.34 15.73 -12.49
N LYS A 219 -17.92 14.48 -12.64
CA LYS A 219 -18.17 13.68 -13.84
C LYS A 219 -19.67 13.35 -13.88
N PRO A 220 -20.33 13.45 -15.05
CA PRO A 220 -21.76 13.15 -15.20
C PRO A 220 -22.09 11.67 -14.95
#